data_AF-A0A4Y2IXG6-F1
#
_entry.id   AF-A0A4Y2IXG6-F1
#
_cell.length_a   1.000
_cell.length_b   1.000
_cell.length_c   1.000
_cell.angle_alpha   90.00
_cell.angle_beta   90.00
_cell.angle_gamma   90.00
#
_symmetry.space_group_name_H-M   'P 1'
#
loop_
_entity.id
_entity.type
_entity.pdbx_description
1 polymer ?
#
loop_
_entity_poly.entity_id
_entity_poly.type
_entity_poly.pdbx_seq_one_letter_code
_entity_poly.pdbx_strand_id
1 'polypeptide(L)'
;MHLLKKLEKYHDQRTLEDLKILGMITSVASGISLGVYTILAFFYKQSFNLHGENFFSSAVFAGICLATSVELYIVAQWYQNALNANDMAARVAAMEINSYSLRPTTSAVMN
;
A
#
# COMPACT_ATOMS: atom_id res chain seq x y z
N MET A 1 -3.25 -19.64 12.21
CA MET A 1 -3.39 -18.25 12.70
C MET A 1 -2.17 -17.70 13.48
N HIS A 2 -1.03 -18.39 13.54
CA HIS A 2 0.14 -17.90 14.31
C HIS A 2 1.14 -17.07 13.49
N LEU A 3 1.03 -17.11 12.15
CA LEU A 3 1.83 -16.32 11.20
C LEU A 3 1.32 -14.88 11.06
N LEU A 4 0.00 -14.66 11.06
CA LEU A 4 -0.61 -13.33 10.99
C LEU A 4 -0.18 -12.43 12.17
N LYS A 5 -0.20 -12.97 13.40
CA LYS A 5 0.25 -12.27 14.62
C LYS A 5 1.75 -11.95 14.63
N LYS A 6 2.58 -12.72 13.90
CA LYS A 6 4.00 -12.41 13.75
C LYS A 6 4.24 -11.36 12.65
N LEU A 7 3.39 -11.30 11.63
CA LEU A 7 3.39 -10.22 10.64
C LEU A 7 2.92 -8.89 11.24
N GLU A 8 1.93 -8.93 12.13
CA GLU A 8 1.41 -7.76 12.87
C GLU A 8 2.52 -7.03 13.67
N LYS A 9 3.55 -7.77 14.12
CA LYS A 9 4.72 -7.22 14.82
C LYS A 9 5.76 -6.55 13.90
N TYR A 10 5.71 -6.84 12.58
CA TYR A 10 6.53 -6.18 11.55
C TYR A 10 5.72 -5.17 10.70
N HIS A 11 4.41 -5.07 10.93
CA HIS A 11 3.49 -4.10 10.31
C HIS A 11 3.38 -2.82 11.14
N ASP A 12 4.53 -2.31 11.56
CA ASP A 12 4.61 -0.96 12.09
C ASP A 12 4.20 0.00 10.96
N GLN A 13 3.38 1.01 11.26
CA GLN A 13 2.88 1.97 10.24
C GLN A 13 4.03 2.51 9.36
N ARG A 14 5.21 2.62 9.95
CA ARG A 14 6.47 3.01 9.32
C ARG A 14 6.89 2.10 8.16
N THR A 15 6.78 0.78 8.33
CA THR A 15 7.12 -0.18 7.25
C THR A 15 6.13 -0.07 6.09
N LEU A 16 4.86 0.22 6.37
CA LEU A 16 3.87 0.46 5.32
C LEU A 16 4.13 1.78 4.58
N GLU A 17 4.55 2.82 5.28
CA GLU A 17 4.95 4.09 4.67
C GLU A 17 6.20 3.93 3.80
N ASP A 18 7.21 3.21 4.28
CA ASP A 18 8.40 2.89 3.50
C ASP A 18 8.05 2.09 2.24
N LEU A 19 7.08 1.18 2.33
CA LEU A 19 6.60 0.39 1.19
C LEU A 19 5.88 1.25 0.15
N LYS A 20 5.11 2.26 0.59
CA LYS A 20 4.48 3.24 -0.30
C LYS A 20 5.52 4.13 -0.98
N ILE A 21 6.51 4.62 -0.24
CA ILE A 21 7.61 5.42 -0.79
C ILE A 21 8.39 4.61 -1.82
N LEU A 22 8.72 3.35 -1.51
CA LEU A 22 9.38 2.44 -2.43
C LEU A 22 8.55 2.22 -3.69
N GLY A 23 7.24 1.94 -3.55
CA GLY A 23 6.31 1.81 -4.68
C GLY A 23 6.25 3.06 -5.55
N MET A 24 6.26 4.25 -4.95
CA MET A 24 6.30 5.52 -5.68
C MET A 24 7.62 5.69 -6.45
N ILE A 25 8.77 5.49 -5.81
CA ILE A 25 10.09 5.64 -6.45
C ILE A 25 10.23 4.65 -7.61
N THR A 26 9.89 3.39 -7.37
CA THR A 26 9.97 2.33 -8.38
C THR A 26 9.00 2.56 -9.54
N SER A 27 7.80 3.08 -9.27
CA SER A 27 6.87 3.48 -10.32
C SER A 27 7.41 4.63 -11.18
N VAL A 28 8.02 5.66 -10.59
CA VAL A 28 8.61 6.79 -11.34
C VAL A 28 9.79 6.31 -12.19
N ALA A 29 10.70 5.54 -11.59
CA ALA A 29 11.86 5.00 -12.30
C ALA A 29 11.43 4.09 -13.46
N SER A 30 10.50 3.18 -13.22
CA SER A 30 9.99 2.26 -14.25
C SER A 30 9.24 3.01 -15.35
N GLY A 31 8.53 4.10 -15.02
CA GLY A 31 7.84 4.94 -16.00
C GLY A 31 8.82 5.65 -16.92
N ILE A 32 9.91 6.19 -16.37
CA ILE A 32 10.99 6.80 -17.16
C ILE A 32 11.64 5.75 -18.05
N SER A 33 12.00 4.58 -17.49
CA SER A 33 12.61 3.49 -18.27
C SER A 33 11.71 3.00 -19.39
N LEU A 34 10.41 2.81 -19.12
CA LEU A 34 9.42 2.42 -20.13
C LEU A 34 9.38 3.44 -21.27
N GLY A 35 9.31 4.74 -20.93
CA GLY A 35 9.32 5.82 -21.93
C GLY A 35 10.59 5.82 -22.78
N VAL A 36 11.76 5.78 -22.14
CA VAL A 36 13.06 5.80 -22.82
C VAL A 36 13.22 4.60 -23.75
N TYR A 37 12.95 3.38 -23.26
CA TYR A 37 13.10 2.18 -24.08
C TYR A 37 12.09 2.10 -25.22
N THR A 38 10.85 2.59 -25.01
CA THR A 38 9.85 2.68 -26.08
C THR A 38 10.28 3.66 -27.17
N ILE A 39 10.81 4.83 -26.78
CA ILE A 39 11.32 5.83 -27.71
C ILE A 39 12.51 5.28 -28.50
N LEU A 40 13.47 4.64 -27.83
CA LEU A 40 14.63 4.02 -28.49
C LEU A 40 14.19 2.92 -29.46
N ALA A 41 13.28 2.04 -29.06
CA ALA A 41 12.75 0.99 -29.93
C ALA A 41 12.13 1.58 -31.21
N PHE A 42 11.41 2.70 -31.09
CA PHE A 42 10.82 3.41 -32.22
C PHE A 42 11.87 4.05 -33.14
N PHE A 43 12.87 4.75 -32.57
CA PHE A 43 13.94 5.38 -33.36
C PHE A 43 14.81 4.37 -34.10
N TYR A 44 15.15 3.25 -33.46
CA TYR A 44 15.94 2.19 -34.09
C TYR A 44 15.12 1.26 -34.99
N LYS A 45 13.82 1.52 -35.15
CA LYS A 45 12.88 0.69 -35.93
C LYS A 45 13.02 -0.80 -35.60
N GLN A 46 13.27 -1.12 -34.33
CA GLN A 46 13.44 -2.51 -33.93
C GLN A 46 12.13 -3.25 -34.09
N SER A 47 12.18 -4.42 -34.70
CA SER A 47 11.02 -5.31 -34.75
C SER A 47 10.69 -5.81 -33.34
N PHE A 48 9.41 -6.13 -33.13
CA PHE A 48 8.99 -6.75 -31.88
C PHE A 48 9.72 -8.08 -31.70
N ASN A 49 10.71 -8.09 -30.81
CA ASN A 49 11.47 -9.27 -30.46
C ASN A 49 11.84 -9.19 -28.98
N LEU A 50 11.51 -10.25 -28.25
CA LEU A 50 11.77 -10.36 -26.82
C LEU A 50 13.16 -10.97 -26.51
N HIS A 51 13.89 -11.42 -27.53
CA HIS A 51 15.23 -11.98 -27.41
C HIS A 51 16.33 -10.98 -27.80
N GLY A 52 17.48 -11.08 -27.12
CA GLY A 52 18.68 -10.31 -27.38
C GLY A 52 18.67 -8.91 -26.79
N GLU A 53 19.59 -8.05 -27.25
CA GLU A 53 19.74 -6.64 -26.82
C GLU A 53 18.68 -5.72 -27.46
N ASN A 54 17.41 -6.14 -27.45
CA ASN A 54 16.31 -5.38 -28.02
C ASN A 54 15.69 -4.45 -26.97
N PHE A 55 15.43 -3.19 -27.32
CA PHE A 55 14.81 -2.23 -26.41
C PHE A 55 13.34 -2.56 -26.11
N PHE A 56 12.65 -3.32 -26.96
CA PHE A 56 11.28 -3.77 -26.71
C PHE A 56 11.17 -4.67 -25.47
N SER A 57 12.12 -5.59 -25.25
CA SER A 57 12.08 -6.46 -24.07
C SER A 57 12.25 -5.64 -22.79
N SER A 58 13.21 -4.70 -22.78
CA SER A 58 13.44 -3.76 -21.68
C SER A 58 12.22 -2.87 -21.41
N ALA A 59 11.54 -2.39 -22.45
CA ALA A 59 10.29 -1.64 -22.31
C ALA A 59 9.18 -2.50 -21.67
N VAL A 60 9.00 -3.75 -22.12
CA VAL A 60 8.00 -4.67 -21.53
C VAL A 60 8.30 -4.94 -20.05
N PHE A 61 9.55 -5.22 -19.69
CA PHE A 61 9.93 -5.42 -18.29
C PHE A 61 9.72 -4.16 -17.44
N ALA A 62 10.05 -2.98 -17.97
CA ALA A 62 9.77 -1.72 -17.29
C ALA A 62 8.26 -1.51 -17.09
N GLY A 63 7.43 -1.90 -18.06
CA GLY A 63 5.97 -1.87 -17.94
C GLY A 63 5.43 -2.81 -16.85
N ILE A 64 5.92 -4.04 -16.79
CA ILE A 64 5.55 -5.01 -15.73
C ILE A 64 5.98 -4.47 -14.37
N CYS A 65 7.21 -3.98 -14.25
CA CYS A 65 7.73 -3.40 -13.01
C CYS A 65 6.85 -2.23 -12.54
N LEU A 66 6.47 -1.33 -13.46
CA LEU A 66 5.56 -0.22 -13.18
C LEU A 66 4.20 -0.72 -12.66
N ALA A 67 3.59 -1.71 -13.32
CA ALA A 67 2.32 -2.29 -12.87
C ALA A 67 2.43 -2.86 -11.45
N THR A 68 3.46 -3.66 -11.18
CA THR A 68 3.69 -4.24 -9.85
C THR A 68 3.97 -3.18 -8.78
N SER A 69 4.67 -2.10 -9.13
CA SER A 69 4.99 -0.99 -8.22
C SER A 69 3.73 -0.23 -7.80
N VAL A 70 2.82 -0.01 -8.76
CA VAL A 70 1.51 0.63 -8.52
C VAL A 70 0.62 -0.26 -7.65
N GLU A 71 0.55 -1.56 -7.94
CA GLU A 71 -0.19 -2.53 -7.12
C GLU A 71 0.32 -2.53 -5.67
N LEU A 72 1.63 -2.55 -5.48
CA LEU A 72 2.28 -2.52 -4.17
C LEU A 72 1.90 -1.26 -3.38
N TYR A 73 1.89 -0.10 -4.04
CA TYR A 73 1.44 1.16 -3.45
C TYR A 73 -0.04 1.12 -3.03
N ILE A 74 -0.92 0.64 -3.92
CA ILE A 74 -2.37 0.56 -3.66
C ILE A 74 -2.66 -0.37 -2.49
N VAL A 75 -2.05 -1.56 -2.47
CA VAL A 75 -2.22 -2.55 -1.40
C VAL A 75 -1.73 -1.98 -0.06
N ALA A 76 -0.56 -1.32 -0.05
CA ALA A 76 -0.04 -0.69 1.15
C ALA A 76 -0.97 0.43 1.66
N GLN A 77 -1.49 1.28 0.77
CA GLN A 77 -2.45 2.33 1.13
C GLN A 77 -3.76 1.75 1.69
N TRP A 78 -4.29 0.70 1.05
CA TRP A 78 -5.51 0.04 1.50
C TRP A 78 -5.34 -0.55 2.90
N TYR A 79 -4.22 -1.22 3.14
CA TYR A 79 -3.92 -1.82 4.43
C TYR A 79 -3.73 -0.77 5.53
N GLN A 80 -3.10 0.38 5.21
CA GLN A 80 -2.98 1.50 6.15
C GLN A 80 -4.36 2.06 6.55
N ASN A 81 -5.27 2.20 5.58
CA ASN A 81 -6.63 2.68 5.84
C ASN A 81 -7.43 1.71 6.71
N ALA A 82 -7.29 0.40 6.47
CA ALA A 82 -7.96 -0.63 7.27
C ALA A 82 -7.48 -0.63 8.73
N LEU A 83 -6.16 -0.47 8.96
CA LEU A 83 -5.61 -0.34 10.31
C LEU A 83 -6.16 0.90 11.04
N ASN A 84 -6.21 2.05 10.37
CA ASN A 84 -6.70 3.29 10.95
C ASN A 84 -8.20 3.21 11.31
N ALA A 85 -9.02 2.56 10.47
CA ALA A 85 -10.43 2.35 10.75
C ALA A 85 -10.65 1.48 11.99
N ASN A 86 -9.84 0.44 12.16
CA ASN A 86 -9.89 -0.44 13.33
C ASN A 86 -9.45 0.28 14.62
N ASP A 87 -8.41 1.12 14.57
CA ASP A 87 -7.98 1.93 15.73
C ASP A 87 -9.06 2.95 16.12
N MET A 88 -9.70 3.61 15.15
CA MET A 88 -10.83 4.52 15.41
C MET A 88 -12.01 3.79 16.06
N ALA A 89 -12.38 2.61 15.56
CA ALA A 89 -13.45 1.80 16.15
C ALA A 89 -13.12 1.38 17.60
N ALA A 90 -11.88 0.97 17.86
CA ALA A 90 -11.44 0.62 19.20
C ALA A 90 -11.45 1.81 20.17
N ARG A 91 -11.03 3.00 19.71
CA ARG A 91 -11.07 4.24 20.49
C ARG A 91 -12.50 4.67 20.82
N VAL A 92 -13.42 4.58 19.87
CA VAL A 92 -14.85 4.90 20.09
C VAL A 92 -15.46 3.94 21.10
N ALA A 93 -15.21 2.63 20.97
CA ALA A 93 -15.68 1.64 21.93
C ALA A 93 -15.12 1.88 23.35
N ALA A 94 -13.84 2.26 23.46
CA ALA A 94 -13.24 2.62 24.74
C ALA A 94 -13.86 3.89 25.35
N MET A 95 -14.20 4.90 24.53
CA MET A 95 -14.90 6.11 25.00
C MET A 95 -16.32 5.81 25.44
N GLU A 96 -17.06 4.95 24.72
CA GLU A 96 -18.40 4.53 25.15
C GLU A 96 -18.35 3.86 26.52
N ILE A 97 -17.44 2.90 26.73
CA ILE A 97 -17.26 2.23 28.03
C ILE A 97 -16.96 3.23 29.15
N ASN A 98 -16.11 4.23 28.89
CA ASN A 98 -15.76 5.26 29.87
C ASN A 98 -16.92 6.26 30.12
N SER A 99 -17.83 6.42 29.17
CA SER A 99 -19.04 7.23 29.36
C SER A 99 -20.10 6.53 30.23
N TYR A 100 -20.15 5.19 30.19
CA TYR A 100 -21.05 4.40 31.03
C TYR A 100 -20.61 4.33 32.50
N SER A 101 -19.31 4.44 32.79
CA SER A 101 -18.80 4.51 34.17
C SER A 101 -19.02 5.86 34.85
N LEU A 102 -19.32 6.91 34.10
CA LEU A 102 -19.55 8.28 34.59
C LEU A 102 -21.03 8.67 34.70
N ARG A 103 -21.97 7.80 34.30
CA ARG A 103 -23.39 8.04 34.58
C ARG A 103 -23.64 7.82 36.08
N PRO A 104 -24.10 8.84 36.84
CA PRO A 104 -24.52 8.59 38.21
C PRO A 104 -25.65 7.56 38.14
N THR A 105 -25.52 6.48 38.90
CA THR A 105 -26.62 5.55 39.15
C THR A 105 -27.74 6.36 39.78
N THR A 106 -28.72 6.79 38.99
CA THR A 106 -30.01 7.29 39.46
C THR A 106 -30.80 6.12 40.05
N SER A 107 -30.30 5.62 41.18
CA SER A 107 -30.97 4.72 42.09
C SER A 107 -31.15 5.47 43.40
N ALA A 108 -32.13 6.37 43.45
CA ALA A 108 -32.81 6.81 44.68
C ALA A 108 -33.81 7.94 44.37
N VAL A 109 -34.87 7.64 43.61
CA VAL A 109 -36.17 8.33 43.81
C VAL A 109 -37.26 7.27 43.67
N MET A 110 -37.31 6.37 44.65
CA MET A 110 -38.54 5.69 45.00
C MET A 110 -38.81 6.04 46.46
N ASN A 111 -39.99 6.64 46.65
CA ASN A 111 -40.68 7.03 47.88
C ASN A 111 -40.36 8.43 48.42
#